data_AF-A0A0F9ME20-F1
#
_entry.id   AF-A0A0F9ME20-F1
#
_cell.length_a   1.000
_cell.length_b   1.000
_cell.length_c   1.000
_cell.angle_alpha   90.00
_cell.angle_beta   90.00
_cell.angle_gamma   90.00
#
_symmetry.space_group_name_H-M   'P 1'
#
loop_
_entity.id
_entity.type
_entity.pdbx_description
1 polymer ?
#
loop_
_entity_poly.entity_id
_entity_poly.type
_entity_poly.pdbx_seq_one_letter_code
_entity_poly.pdbx_strand_id
1 'polypeptide(L)'
;MKYFVFSLLVLALLAPPSLMVLADSHTITITSPLLNERWELEKTYKISWQGSEPGIDTVSIILVNDRGGRTKVHSIAASVPTSQGSYQWTIPFYLSETGGSFKIELRGKAWGIESSYFSIAPPTAPVSEKPSEGSAPPKDLSVCYVSDKLIGYYNQLLLELKKAELAGDKEKARVTTERISTLAQETPKGWELCEEAPIDRCQDVELWSSKIAYYKKLSALSDPDLKKETSRSREEIEKTLTELSVGLQKVREQCRAQKEYTVTSAKPLPPSVVEPVKPVAVESGQEISSYYRAYLEKVTNIVSVEDQIKELKTLRGEIDKLVRDLIEGKREIRVSEISGLVTEVQVSRGQIKAGDVVVKTMEKKIIVDVGEEEISIEPTKKGGLIKDKGLEVKVEEVSIKDEILRVGNSEVKVVVSDIVANLEISPTSIELKEENEKAIYSIGVREARKLLGFIPVTITIRIIVNATNGNFLEERLPWYSFLTRK
;
A
#
# COMPACT_ATOMS: atom_id res chain seq x y z
N MET A 1 -33.23 -38.07 56.29
CA MET A 1 -33.28 -36.79 57.05
C MET A 1 -31.87 -36.23 57.07
N LYS A 2 -31.53 -35.20 56.27
CA LYS A 2 -31.73 -33.75 56.51
C LYS A 2 -30.93 -33.18 57.71
N TYR A 3 -29.86 -32.48 57.32
CA TYR A 3 -29.31 -31.21 57.82
C TYR A 3 -28.45 -31.08 59.11
N PHE A 4 -27.46 -30.18 58.94
CA PHE A 4 -27.06 -29.02 59.78
C PHE A 4 -25.59 -28.92 60.28
N VAL A 5 -24.77 -28.23 59.46
CA VAL A 5 -23.85 -27.08 59.65
C VAL A 5 -23.27 -26.72 61.05
N PHE A 6 -22.05 -26.13 60.98
CA PHE A 6 -21.25 -25.31 61.93
C PHE A 6 -20.17 -26.11 62.70
N SER A 7 -18.91 -25.70 62.87
CA SER A 7 -18.27 -24.38 62.84
C SER A 7 -16.73 -24.47 62.93
N LEU A 8 -16.05 -23.37 62.57
CA LEU A 8 -14.75 -22.85 63.03
C LEU A 8 -13.39 -23.53 62.68
N LEU A 9 -12.69 -22.88 61.74
CA LEU A 9 -11.45 -22.10 61.94
C LEU A 9 -10.31 -22.69 62.81
N VAL A 10 -9.23 -23.15 62.17
CA VAL A 10 -7.85 -23.02 62.70
C VAL A 10 -6.93 -22.58 61.56
N LEU A 11 -6.28 -21.45 61.78
CA LEU A 11 -5.36 -20.75 60.91
C LEU A 11 -3.92 -21.24 61.17
N ALA A 12 -3.19 -21.47 60.08
CA ALA A 12 -1.73 -21.38 59.90
C ALA A 12 -0.78 -22.24 60.78
N LEU A 13 -0.10 -23.18 60.12
CA LEU A 13 1.37 -23.33 60.12
C LEU A 13 1.75 -24.37 59.06
N LEU A 14 1.95 -23.93 57.81
CA LEU A 14 2.64 -24.71 56.79
C LEU A 14 3.99 -24.05 56.51
N ALA A 15 5.01 -24.89 56.55
CA ALA A 15 6.41 -24.62 56.27
C ALA A 15 6.63 -23.80 54.99
N PRO A 16 7.76 -23.07 54.87
CA PRO A 16 8.11 -22.42 53.61
C PRO A 16 8.19 -23.49 52.51
N PRO A 17 7.44 -23.36 51.39
CA PRO A 17 7.63 -24.26 50.29
C PRO A 17 9.04 -24.03 49.76
N SER A 18 9.81 -25.12 49.78
CA SER A 18 11.04 -25.30 49.03
C SER A 18 10.94 -24.61 47.68
N LEU A 19 12.03 -23.93 47.31
CA LEU A 19 12.28 -23.41 45.98
C LEU A 19 12.11 -24.55 44.96
N MET A 20 10.90 -24.75 44.47
CA MET A 20 10.65 -25.46 43.23
C MET A 20 11.24 -24.57 42.16
N VAL A 21 12.41 -24.95 41.65
CA VAL A 21 12.85 -24.57 40.32
C VAL A 21 11.76 -25.09 39.38
N LEU A 22 10.82 -24.21 39.03
CA LEU A 22 9.82 -24.50 38.02
C LEU A 22 10.56 -24.74 36.71
N ALA A 23 10.19 -25.85 36.08
CA ALA A 23 10.67 -26.27 34.78
C ALA A 23 10.74 -25.08 33.82
N ASP A 24 11.86 -24.99 33.10
CA ASP A 24 12.03 -24.10 31.95
C ASP A 24 10.85 -24.37 31.00
N SER A 25 9.85 -23.49 31.00
CA SER A 25 8.66 -23.65 30.18
C SER A 25 9.08 -23.34 28.76
N HIS A 26 9.26 -24.40 27.97
CA HIS A 26 9.55 -24.37 26.53
C HIS A 26 8.31 -23.93 25.74
N THR A 27 7.65 -22.86 26.18
CA THR A 27 6.40 -22.38 25.59
C THR A 27 6.40 -20.86 25.67
N ILE A 28 6.39 -20.22 24.50
CA ILE A 28 6.21 -18.76 24.42
C ILE A 28 4.76 -18.44 24.81
N THR A 29 4.58 -17.44 25.67
CA THR A 29 3.26 -16.94 26.11
C THR A 29 3.20 -15.42 25.97
N ILE A 30 2.10 -14.90 25.42
CA ILE A 30 1.89 -13.45 25.30
C ILE A 30 1.34 -12.92 26.63
N THR A 31 2.03 -11.95 27.22
CA THR A 31 1.68 -11.34 28.52
C THR A 31 1.04 -9.95 28.40
N SER A 32 1.07 -9.32 27.20
CA SER A 32 0.32 -8.10 26.90
C SER A 32 -0.01 -8.07 25.40
N PRO A 33 -1.26 -7.73 25.00
CA PRO A 33 -2.35 -7.15 25.81
C PRO A 33 -3.01 -8.15 26.78
N LEU A 34 -3.55 -7.62 27.88
CA LEU A 34 -4.33 -8.37 28.87
C LEU A 34 -5.80 -8.49 28.45
N LEU A 35 -6.50 -9.45 29.08
CA LEU A 35 -7.93 -9.65 28.84
C LEU A 35 -8.72 -8.37 29.17
N ASN A 36 -9.51 -7.90 28.20
CA ASN A 36 -10.32 -6.68 28.25
C ASN A 36 -9.53 -5.38 28.39
N GLU A 37 -8.22 -5.40 28.13
CA GLU A 37 -7.46 -4.17 28.03
C GLU A 37 -8.03 -3.29 26.89
N ARG A 38 -8.07 -1.99 27.12
CA ARG A 38 -8.54 -1.03 26.12
C ARG A 38 -7.37 -0.19 25.64
N TRP A 39 -7.00 -0.39 24.40
CA TRP A 39 -5.99 0.40 23.71
C TRP A 39 -6.68 1.50 22.92
N GLU A 40 -6.13 2.69 23.04
CA GLU A 40 -6.64 3.87 22.35
C GLU A 40 -5.92 4.00 21.02
N LEU A 41 -6.66 4.40 20.00
CA LEU A 41 -6.09 4.72 18.70
C LEU A 41 -4.97 5.75 18.85
N GLU A 42 -3.96 5.65 17.98
CA GLU A 42 -2.81 6.55 17.87
C GLU A 42 -1.89 6.61 19.09
N LYS A 43 -2.17 5.86 20.16
CA LYS A 43 -1.23 5.66 21.27
C LYS A 43 -0.29 4.47 21.02
N THR A 44 0.90 4.54 21.59
CA THR A 44 1.87 3.44 21.55
C THR A 44 1.70 2.54 22.77
N TYR A 45 1.50 1.25 22.53
CA TYR A 45 1.42 0.22 23.56
C TYR A 45 2.51 -0.83 23.35
N LYS A 46 2.85 -1.55 24.42
CA LYS A 46 3.90 -2.56 24.39
C LYS A 46 3.29 -3.96 24.37
N ILE A 47 3.42 -4.65 23.23
CA ILE A 47 3.14 -6.08 23.12
C ILE A 47 4.29 -6.81 23.80
N SER A 48 4.00 -7.73 24.73
CA SER A 48 5.04 -8.43 25.51
C SER A 48 4.79 -9.92 25.56
N TRP A 49 5.85 -10.73 25.56
CA TRP A 49 5.80 -12.18 25.68
C TRP A 49 6.94 -12.71 26.55
N GLN A 50 6.75 -13.91 27.11
CA GLN A 50 7.74 -14.61 27.93
C GLN A 50 7.87 -16.06 27.48
N GLY A 51 9.04 -16.64 27.72
CA GLY A 51 9.38 -18.01 27.29
C GLY A 51 10.14 -18.03 25.97
N SER A 52 10.58 -19.22 25.57
CA SER A 52 11.27 -19.47 24.31
C SER A 52 10.85 -20.82 23.75
N GLU A 53 10.88 -20.96 22.42
CA GLU A 53 10.57 -22.21 21.72
C GLU A 53 11.82 -22.63 20.91
N PRO A 54 12.35 -23.84 21.10
CA PRO A 54 13.53 -24.29 20.36
C PRO A 54 13.31 -24.26 18.84
N GLY A 55 14.20 -23.59 18.11
CA GLY A 55 14.13 -23.49 16.63
C GLY A 55 13.28 -22.33 16.11
N ILE A 56 12.85 -21.41 16.98
CA ILE A 56 12.12 -20.19 16.60
C ILE A 56 12.92 -18.94 16.95
N ASP A 57 13.67 -18.45 15.97
CA ASP A 57 14.52 -17.26 16.15
C ASP A 57 13.74 -15.95 15.95
N THR A 58 12.70 -15.96 15.12
CA THR A 58 11.91 -14.77 14.79
C THR A 58 10.41 -15.06 14.69
N VAL A 59 9.60 -14.01 14.88
CA VAL A 59 8.13 -14.05 14.85
C VAL A 59 7.57 -12.92 14.00
N SER A 60 6.42 -13.18 13.39
CA SER A 60 5.55 -12.16 12.84
C SER A 60 4.47 -11.81 13.85
N ILE A 61 4.26 -10.51 14.08
CA ILE A 61 3.25 -9.97 14.99
C ILE A 61 2.07 -9.53 14.13
N ILE A 62 0.91 -10.13 14.36
CA ILE A 62 -0.29 -9.95 13.53
C ILE A 62 -1.46 -9.56 14.43
N LEU A 63 -2.25 -8.58 14.00
CA LEU A 63 -3.53 -8.28 14.61
C LEU A 63 -4.62 -9.10 13.92
N VAL A 64 -5.39 -9.86 14.71
CA VAL A 64 -6.51 -10.67 14.22
C VAL A 64 -7.81 -10.29 14.94
N ASN A 65 -8.94 -10.50 14.27
CA ASN A 65 -10.27 -10.44 14.88
C ASN A 65 -11.12 -11.66 14.46
N ASP A 66 -12.23 -11.86 15.16
CA ASP A 66 -13.12 -13.02 14.95
C ASP A 66 -14.44 -12.67 14.24
N ARG A 67 -14.54 -11.49 13.62
CA ARG A 67 -15.76 -11.12 12.88
C ARG A 67 -15.85 -11.93 11.58
N GLY A 68 -16.64 -13.01 11.61
CA GLY A 68 -16.89 -13.88 10.45
C GLY A 68 -15.87 -15.02 10.28
N GLY A 69 -15.10 -15.32 11.33
CA GLY A 69 -13.95 -16.23 11.29
C GLY A 69 -12.63 -15.47 11.49
N ARG A 70 -11.56 -16.20 11.81
CA ARG A 70 -10.22 -15.65 12.06
C ARG A 70 -9.73 -14.88 10.83
N THR A 71 -9.77 -13.56 10.89
CA THR A 71 -9.35 -12.69 9.79
C THR A 71 -8.15 -11.86 10.22
N LYS A 72 -7.11 -11.86 9.38
CA LYS A 72 -5.94 -10.99 9.55
C LYS A 72 -6.40 -9.56 9.27
N VAL A 73 -6.36 -8.72 10.30
CA VAL A 73 -6.75 -7.31 10.22
C VAL A 73 -5.55 -6.46 9.81
N HIS A 74 -4.38 -6.74 10.39
CA HIS A 74 -3.19 -5.92 10.15
C HIS A 74 -1.90 -6.70 10.45
N SER A 75 -0.84 -6.44 9.68
CA SER A 75 0.51 -6.95 9.96
C SER A 75 1.26 -5.90 10.76
N ILE A 76 1.58 -6.17 12.03
CA ILE A 76 2.20 -5.20 12.94
C ILE A 76 3.72 -5.14 12.73
N ALA A 77 4.35 -6.32 12.60
CA ALA A 77 5.78 -6.44 12.35
C ALA A 77 6.09 -7.84 11.80
N ALA A 78 7.17 -7.97 11.02
CA ALA A 78 7.68 -9.24 10.55
C ALA A 78 9.12 -9.46 11.03
N SER A 79 9.52 -10.71 11.22
CA SER A 79 10.87 -11.10 11.61
C SER A 79 11.41 -10.49 12.92
N VAL A 80 10.54 -10.28 13.92
CA VAL A 80 10.95 -9.77 15.24
C VAL A 80 11.66 -10.89 16.02
N PRO A 81 12.88 -10.69 16.54
CA PRO A 81 13.57 -11.71 17.32
C PRO A 81 12.76 -12.15 18.54
N THR A 82 12.55 -13.46 18.72
CA THR A 82 11.84 -13.99 19.90
C THR A 82 12.49 -13.56 21.21
N SER A 83 13.82 -13.43 21.22
CA SER A 83 14.64 -12.97 22.35
C SER A 83 14.36 -11.51 22.77
N GLN A 84 13.70 -10.70 21.93
CA GLN A 84 13.38 -9.32 22.26
C GLN A 84 12.33 -9.21 23.37
N GLY A 85 11.48 -10.24 23.54
CA GLY A 85 10.48 -10.34 24.61
C GLY A 85 9.36 -9.29 24.58
N SER A 86 9.46 -8.28 23.71
CA SER A 86 8.48 -7.21 23.57
C SER A 86 8.65 -6.42 22.27
N TYR A 87 7.56 -5.77 21.85
CA TYR A 87 7.51 -4.89 20.68
C TYR A 87 6.63 -3.67 20.96
N GLN A 88 7.11 -2.47 20.62
CA GLN A 88 6.32 -1.25 20.74
C GLN A 88 5.48 -1.05 19.47
N TRP A 89 4.17 -0.94 19.64
CA TRP A 89 3.22 -0.80 18.55
C TRP A 89 2.35 0.44 18.75
N THR A 90 2.40 1.36 17.78
CA THR A 90 1.49 2.50 17.71
C THR A 90 0.21 2.06 17.01
N ILE A 91 -0.93 2.18 17.68
CA ILE A 91 -2.22 1.69 17.20
C ILE A 91 -2.69 2.53 16.01
N PRO A 92 -2.81 1.96 14.80
CA PRO A 92 -3.27 2.71 13.64
C PRO A 92 -4.73 3.14 13.78
N PHE A 93 -5.04 4.39 13.41
CA PHE A 93 -6.38 4.97 13.64
C PHE A 93 -7.52 4.25 12.88
N TYR A 94 -7.23 3.58 11.76
CA TYR A 94 -8.23 2.85 10.94
C TYR A 94 -8.75 1.57 11.60
N LEU A 95 -8.15 1.11 12.71
CA LEU A 95 -8.69 -0.01 13.48
C LEU A 95 -10.04 0.33 14.15
N SER A 96 -10.39 1.61 14.21
CA SER A 96 -11.71 2.12 14.61
C SER A 96 -12.84 1.63 13.71
N GLU A 97 -12.61 1.56 12.41
CA GLU A 97 -13.58 1.15 11.38
C GLU A 97 -13.84 -0.37 11.45
N THR A 98 -12.89 -1.13 11.99
CA THR A 98 -13.00 -2.59 12.13
C THR A 98 -13.95 -2.98 13.27
N GLY A 99 -13.81 -2.32 14.44
CA GLY A 99 -14.62 -2.55 15.63
C GLY A 99 -14.59 -3.98 16.20
N GLY A 100 -14.72 -4.12 17.53
CA GLY A 100 -14.85 -5.42 18.19
C GLY A 100 -13.60 -5.83 18.99
N SER A 101 -13.55 -7.12 19.34
CA SER A 101 -12.50 -7.70 20.17
C SER A 101 -11.35 -8.22 19.29
N PHE A 102 -10.14 -7.80 19.61
CA PHE A 102 -8.92 -8.14 18.88
C PHE A 102 -8.05 -9.10 19.70
N LYS A 103 -7.19 -9.82 19.00
CA LYS A 103 -6.06 -10.56 19.59
C LYS A 103 -4.78 -10.24 18.83
N ILE A 104 -3.66 -10.30 19.55
CA ILE A 104 -2.35 -10.35 18.94
C ILE A 104 -1.99 -11.81 18.70
N GLU A 105 -1.63 -12.13 17.48
CA GLU A 105 -1.05 -13.42 17.12
C GLU A 105 0.46 -13.24 16.92
N LEU A 106 1.26 -14.02 17.66
CA LEU A 106 2.66 -14.25 17.31
C LEU A 106 2.71 -15.52 16.46
N ARG A 107 3.16 -15.38 15.22
CA ARG A 107 3.21 -16.47 14.24
C ARG A 107 4.64 -16.74 13.79
N GLY A 108 5.03 -18.00 13.81
CA GLY A 108 6.25 -18.50 13.16
C GLY A 108 5.92 -19.54 12.10
N LYS A 109 6.95 -20.24 11.61
CA LYS A 109 6.88 -21.08 10.40
C LYS A 109 5.85 -22.22 10.47
N ALA A 110 5.60 -22.79 11.65
CA ALA A 110 4.65 -23.89 11.86
C ALA A 110 3.84 -23.78 13.16
N TRP A 111 3.83 -22.61 13.79
CA TRP A 111 3.20 -22.36 15.09
C TRP A 111 2.61 -20.96 15.13
N GLY A 112 1.56 -20.81 15.94
CA GLY A 112 1.01 -19.51 16.30
C GLY A 112 0.39 -19.56 17.69
N ILE A 113 0.64 -18.50 18.46
CA ILE A 113 -0.02 -18.28 19.76
C ILE A 113 -0.76 -16.96 19.72
N GLU A 114 -1.87 -16.90 20.44
CA GLU A 114 -2.73 -15.72 20.50
C GLU A 114 -2.76 -15.14 21.91
N SER A 115 -2.92 -13.82 21.99
CA SER A 115 -3.14 -13.12 23.24
C SER A 115 -4.56 -13.36 23.75
N SER A 116 -4.83 -12.84 24.95
CA SER A 116 -6.21 -12.59 25.38
C SER A 116 -6.87 -11.51 24.50
N TYR A 117 -8.20 -11.48 24.52
CA TYR A 117 -8.94 -10.43 23.83
C TYR A 117 -8.71 -9.07 24.46
N PHE A 118 -8.54 -8.06 23.63
CA PHE A 118 -8.49 -6.66 24.02
C PHE A 118 -9.35 -5.84 23.05
N SER A 119 -9.64 -4.61 23.42
CA SER A 119 -10.42 -3.70 22.59
C SER A 119 -9.54 -2.56 22.11
N ILE A 120 -9.75 -2.17 20.86
CA ILE A 120 -9.20 -0.92 20.33
C ILE A 120 -10.37 0.02 20.16
N ALA A 121 -10.30 1.18 20.80
CA ALA A 121 -11.38 2.14 20.76
C ALA A 121 -10.83 3.57 20.60
N PRO A 122 -11.66 4.50 20.09
CA PRO A 122 -11.31 5.91 20.05
C PRO A 122 -10.94 6.44 21.44
N PRO A 123 -10.16 7.53 21.53
CA PRO A 123 -9.94 8.24 22.78
C PRO A 123 -11.28 8.58 23.44
N THR A 124 -11.43 8.29 24.73
CA THR A 124 -12.69 8.58 25.43
C THR A 124 -12.85 10.09 25.61
N ALA A 125 -13.69 10.72 24.79
CA ALA A 125 -14.06 12.12 24.97
C ALA A 125 -14.91 12.32 26.24
N PRO A 126 -14.75 13.42 26.98
CA PRO A 126 -15.73 13.83 27.99
C PRO A 126 -17.07 14.20 27.33
N VAL A 127 -18.17 13.81 27.98
CA VAL A 127 -19.55 13.74 27.46
C VAL A 127 -20.19 15.12 27.16
N SER A 128 -21.06 15.12 26.13
CA SER A 128 -22.25 15.98 25.85
C SER A 128 -22.12 16.72 24.50
N GLU A 129 -23.06 16.78 23.54
CA GLU A 129 -24.45 16.33 23.32
C GLU A 129 -24.71 16.36 21.79
N LYS A 130 -25.71 15.61 21.27
CA LYS A 130 -26.12 15.47 19.85
C LYS A 130 -27.50 16.15 19.66
N PRO A 131 -27.93 16.80 18.52
CA PRO A 131 -28.32 16.21 17.19
C PRO A 131 -28.09 17.12 15.95
N SER A 132 -28.23 16.76 14.64
CA SER A 132 -28.55 15.56 13.84
C SER A 132 -28.28 15.86 12.34
N GLU A 133 -27.91 14.80 11.59
CA GLU A 133 -28.31 14.42 10.20
C GLU A 133 -28.14 15.38 8.99
N GLY A 134 -27.29 14.91 8.07
CA GLY A 134 -26.86 15.50 6.80
C GLY A 134 -25.46 14.96 6.56
N SER A 135 -25.26 14.12 5.54
CA SER A 135 -24.05 13.30 5.36
C SER A 135 -22.77 14.14 5.37
N ALA A 136 -22.15 14.24 6.55
CA ALA A 136 -20.91 14.94 6.77
C ALA A 136 -19.75 14.13 6.16
N PRO A 137 -18.68 14.78 5.67
CA PRO A 137 -17.43 14.10 5.35
C PRO A 137 -16.94 13.29 6.56
N PRO A 138 -16.15 12.22 6.35
CA PRO A 138 -15.71 11.35 7.44
C PRO A 138 -15.02 12.16 8.54
N LYS A 139 -15.69 12.26 9.68
CA LYS A 139 -15.19 12.91 10.90
C LYS A 139 -14.20 11.98 11.60
N ASP A 140 -12.98 11.90 11.07
CA ASP A 140 -11.76 11.63 11.83
C ASP A 140 -10.54 11.76 10.89
N LEU A 141 -10.11 12.98 10.63
CA LEU A 141 -8.83 13.27 9.98
C LEU A 141 -7.89 13.72 11.09
N SER A 142 -6.89 12.91 11.49
CA SER A 142 -5.81 13.43 12.32
C SER A 142 -5.00 14.39 11.48
N VAL A 143 -5.26 15.66 11.72
CA VAL A 143 -4.68 16.75 11.01
C VAL A 143 -3.46 17.17 11.78
N CYS A 144 -2.29 16.79 11.25
CA CYS A 144 -1.01 17.51 11.31
C CYS A 144 -0.12 17.34 10.09
N TYR A 145 -0.68 16.74 9.03
CA TYR A 145 -0.12 16.66 7.69
C TYR A 145 -1.27 16.24 6.76
N VAL A 146 -1.32 16.71 5.52
CA VAL A 146 -2.30 16.23 4.53
C VAL A 146 -2.05 14.75 4.30
N SER A 147 -2.78 13.83 4.95
CA SER A 147 -2.51 12.38 4.88
C SER A 147 -2.63 11.81 3.45
N ASP A 148 -1.93 10.71 3.14
CA ASP A 148 -2.08 10.04 1.83
C ASP A 148 -3.53 9.63 1.55
N LYS A 149 -4.31 9.34 2.61
CA LYS A 149 -5.74 9.07 2.52
C LYS A 149 -6.54 10.31 2.08
N LEU A 150 -6.22 11.50 2.60
CA LEU A 150 -6.85 12.76 2.19
C LEU A 150 -6.52 13.10 0.73
N ILE A 151 -5.26 12.92 0.33
CA ILE A 151 -4.81 13.08 -1.06
C ILE A 151 -5.59 12.16 -1.99
N GLY A 152 -5.70 10.88 -1.61
CA GLY A 152 -6.47 9.89 -2.36
C GLY A 152 -7.94 10.27 -2.48
N TYR A 153 -8.54 10.83 -1.43
CA TYR A 153 -9.93 11.25 -1.44
C TYR A 153 -10.16 12.49 -2.32
N TYR A 154 -9.32 13.52 -2.24
CA TYR A 154 -9.34 14.65 -3.18
C TYR A 154 -9.20 14.17 -4.61
N ASN A 155 -8.24 13.27 -4.85
CA ASN A 155 -8.01 12.70 -6.16
C ASN A 155 -9.26 11.99 -6.71
N GLN A 156 -9.90 11.15 -5.90
CA GLN A 156 -11.13 10.46 -6.28
C GLN A 156 -12.25 11.45 -6.63
N LEU A 157 -12.48 12.47 -5.80
CA LEU A 157 -13.52 13.48 -6.05
C LEU A 157 -13.25 14.28 -7.33
N LEU A 158 -12.00 14.64 -7.61
CA LEU A 158 -11.63 15.34 -8.83
C LEU A 158 -11.85 14.50 -10.09
N LEU A 159 -11.59 13.20 -10.01
CA LEU A 159 -11.89 12.25 -11.10
C LEU A 159 -13.40 12.04 -11.27
N GLU A 160 -14.16 11.94 -10.19
CA GLU A 160 -15.63 11.87 -10.21
C GLU A 160 -16.25 13.12 -10.86
N LEU A 161 -15.75 14.31 -10.47
CA LEU A 161 -16.17 15.59 -11.03
C LEU A 161 -15.89 15.66 -12.53
N LYS A 162 -14.65 15.35 -12.93
CA LYS A 162 -14.25 15.32 -14.34
C LYS A 162 -15.14 14.38 -15.17
N LYS A 163 -15.44 13.18 -14.65
CA LYS A 163 -16.32 12.20 -15.32
C LYS A 163 -17.76 12.73 -15.44
N ALA A 164 -18.30 13.36 -14.41
CA ALA A 164 -19.63 13.94 -14.43
C ALA A 164 -19.75 15.08 -15.46
N GLU A 165 -18.75 15.97 -15.51
CA GLU A 165 -18.69 17.07 -16.47
C GLU A 165 -18.62 16.58 -17.91
N LEU A 166 -17.77 15.57 -18.19
CA LEU A 166 -17.68 14.95 -19.51
C LEU A 166 -18.97 14.24 -19.93
N ALA A 167 -19.70 13.67 -18.99
CA ALA A 167 -20.99 13.03 -19.24
C ALA A 167 -22.15 14.03 -19.37
N GLY A 168 -21.92 15.32 -19.11
CA GLY A 168 -22.98 16.34 -19.04
C GLY A 168 -23.93 16.16 -17.84
N ASP A 169 -23.55 15.38 -16.84
CA ASP A 169 -24.33 15.11 -15.63
C ASP A 169 -24.18 16.27 -14.63
N LYS A 170 -25.03 17.28 -14.82
CA LYS A 170 -25.00 18.53 -14.03
C LYS A 170 -25.25 18.29 -12.55
N GLU A 171 -26.08 17.32 -12.19
CA GLU A 171 -26.43 17.06 -10.79
C GLU A 171 -25.27 16.38 -10.07
N LYS A 172 -24.66 15.36 -10.68
CA LYS A 172 -23.48 14.72 -10.12
C LYS A 172 -22.29 15.68 -10.03
N ALA A 173 -22.10 16.56 -11.01
CA ALA A 173 -21.07 17.58 -10.98
C ALA A 173 -21.29 18.58 -9.83
N ARG A 174 -22.53 19.04 -9.62
CA ARG A 174 -22.90 19.92 -8.50
C ARG A 174 -22.63 19.26 -7.15
N VAL A 175 -23.14 18.04 -6.94
CA VAL A 175 -22.97 17.28 -5.69
C VAL A 175 -21.48 17.01 -5.39
N THR A 176 -20.69 16.66 -6.41
CA THR A 176 -19.25 16.41 -6.23
C THR A 176 -18.50 17.70 -5.89
N THR A 177 -18.88 18.82 -6.53
CA THR A 177 -18.31 20.15 -6.22
C THR A 177 -18.59 20.56 -4.77
N GLU A 178 -19.81 20.32 -4.29
CA GLU A 178 -20.17 20.57 -2.88
C GLU A 178 -19.33 19.71 -1.93
N ARG A 179 -19.12 18.43 -2.23
CA ARG A 179 -18.25 17.54 -1.42
C ARG A 179 -16.81 18.05 -1.36
N ILE A 180 -16.26 18.52 -2.48
CA ILE A 180 -14.90 19.09 -2.53
C ILE A 180 -14.83 20.37 -1.70
N SER A 181 -15.83 21.26 -1.84
CA SER A 181 -15.90 22.51 -1.07
C SER A 181 -15.96 22.24 0.43
N THR A 182 -16.80 21.30 0.88
CA THR A 182 -16.91 20.96 2.30
C THR A 182 -15.59 20.40 2.82
N LEU A 183 -14.98 19.46 2.09
CA LEU A 183 -13.68 18.88 2.46
C LEU A 183 -12.61 19.97 2.61
N ALA A 184 -12.59 20.94 1.70
CA ALA A 184 -11.64 22.04 1.74
C ALA A 184 -11.85 23.02 2.90
N GLN A 185 -13.08 23.20 3.38
CA GLN A 185 -13.35 24.03 4.56
C GLN A 185 -13.00 23.34 5.88
N GLU A 186 -13.06 22.00 5.90
CA GLU A 186 -12.71 21.22 7.08
C GLU A 186 -11.20 21.00 7.21
N THR A 187 -10.48 20.96 6.09
CA THR A 187 -9.04 20.65 6.07
C THR A 187 -8.18 21.67 6.86
N PRO A 188 -8.33 23.01 6.70
CA PRO A 188 -7.55 23.99 7.48
C PRO A 188 -7.80 23.99 8.98
N LYS A 189 -9.04 23.68 9.41
CA LYS A 189 -9.41 23.65 10.83
C LYS A 189 -8.64 22.61 11.62
N GLY A 190 -8.21 21.55 10.95
CA GLY A 190 -7.34 20.60 11.59
C GLY A 190 -5.87 21.05 11.64
N TRP A 191 -5.40 21.88 10.69
CA TRP A 191 -3.99 22.29 10.65
C TRP A 191 -3.61 23.21 11.82
N GLU A 192 -4.58 23.93 12.39
CA GLU A 192 -4.38 24.79 13.57
C GLU A 192 -3.98 24.02 14.85
N LEU A 193 -4.09 22.68 14.86
CA LEU A 193 -3.79 21.84 16.03
C LEU A 193 -2.34 21.31 16.08
N CYS A 194 -1.44 21.87 15.27
CA CYS A 194 -0.17 21.21 14.92
C CYS A 194 1.09 21.99 15.24
N GLU A 195 2.09 21.27 15.77
CA GLU A 195 3.49 21.70 15.77
C GLU A 195 4.11 21.29 14.43
N GLU A 196 4.34 22.25 13.54
CA GLU A 196 4.98 22.01 12.25
C GLU A 196 6.49 21.73 12.42
N ALA A 197 7.00 20.70 11.74
CA ALA A 197 8.43 20.64 11.47
C ALA A 197 8.80 21.80 10.53
N PRO A 198 9.83 22.60 10.82
CA PRO A 198 10.17 23.75 9.99
C PRO A 198 10.57 23.29 8.59
N ILE A 199 9.90 23.84 7.57
CA ILE A 199 10.27 23.64 6.16
C ILE A 199 11.68 24.18 5.95
N ASP A 200 12.62 23.36 5.49
CA ASP A 200 13.98 23.80 5.13
C ASP A 200 14.13 23.94 3.61
N ARG A 201 13.80 25.13 3.08
CA ARG A 201 13.98 25.44 1.64
C ARG A 201 15.44 25.47 1.23
N CYS A 202 16.38 25.56 2.16
CA CYS A 202 17.79 25.58 1.84
C CYS A 202 18.33 24.17 1.58
N GLN A 203 17.75 23.14 2.21
CA GLN A 203 18.00 21.75 1.85
C GLN A 203 17.53 21.43 0.42
N ASP A 204 16.38 21.98 0.01
CA ASP A 204 15.88 21.83 -1.37
C ASP A 204 16.90 22.37 -2.40
N VAL A 205 17.64 23.45 -2.10
CA VAL A 205 18.67 23.99 -3.01
C VAL A 205 19.74 22.94 -3.35
N GLU A 206 20.16 22.14 -2.37
CA GLU A 206 21.16 21.09 -2.56
C GLU A 206 20.63 19.94 -3.41
N LEU A 207 19.39 19.53 -3.17
CA LEU A 207 18.69 18.49 -3.94
C LEU A 207 18.59 18.89 -5.42
N TRP A 208 18.08 20.08 -5.70
CA TRP A 208 17.93 20.60 -7.06
C TRP A 208 19.29 20.80 -7.76
N SER A 209 20.30 21.27 -7.02
CA SER A 209 21.67 21.41 -7.56
C SER A 209 22.28 20.06 -7.95
N SER A 210 22.03 19.02 -7.15
CA SER A 210 22.48 17.66 -7.42
C SER A 210 21.79 17.06 -8.65
N LYS A 211 20.47 17.25 -8.80
CA LYS A 211 19.73 16.86 -10.01
C LYS A 211 20.27 17.53 -11.26
N ILE A 212 20.54 18.84 -11.21
CA ILE A 212 21.16 19.55 -12.34
C ILE A 212 22.53 18.96 -12.68
N ALA A 213 23.36 18.65 -11.68
CA ALA A 213 24.68 18.05 -11.91
C ALA A 213 24.56 16.67 -12.60
N TYR A 214 23.59 15.85 -12.21
CA TYR A 214 23.29 14.58 -12.86
C TYR A 214 22.87 14.77 -14.33
N TYR A 215 21.88 15.62 -14.60
CA TYR A 215 21.40 15.88 -15.96
C TYR A 215 22.46 16.53 -16.85
N LYS A 216 23.38 17.33 -16.29
CA LYS A 216 24.55 17.85 -17.02
C LYS A 216 25.49 16.74 -17.47
N LYS A 217 25.72 15.73 -16.63
CA LYS A 217 26.52 14.55 -17.03
C LYS A 217 25.84 13.79 -18.16
N LEU A 218 24.51 13.61 -18.11
CA LEU A 218 23.75 12.98 -19.18
C LEU A 218 23.84 13.75 -20.50
N SER A 219 23.74 15.09 -20.47
CA SER A 219 23.87 15.91 -21.68
C SER A 219 25.25 15.83 -22.34
N ALA A 220 26.28 15.43 -21.60
CA ALA A 220 27.64 15.26 -22.11
C ALA A 220 27.89 13.89 -22.77
N LEU A 221 26.98 12.91 -22.61
CA LEU A 221 27.09 11.59 -23.23
C LEU A 221 26.89 11.68 -24.76
N SER A 222 27.36 10.67 -25.48
CA SER A 222 27.01 10.48 -26.88
C SER A 222 25.54 10.09 -27.02
N ASP A 223 24.88 10.37 -28.15
CA ASP A 223 23.46 10.01 -28.33
C ASP A 223 23.19 8.49 -28.18
N PRO A 224 24.05 7.57 -28.66
CA PRO A 224 23.92 6.14 -28.37
C PRO A 224 23.96 5.81 -26.88
N ASP A 225 24.90 6.40 -26.13
CA ASP A 225 25.05 6.14 -24.69
C ASP A 225 23.89 6.74 -23.89
N LEU A 226 23.45 7.94 -24.27
CA LEU A 226 22.30 8.61 -23.65
C LEU A 226 21.01 7.78 -23.81
N LYS A 227 20.78 7.25 -25.01
CA LYS A 227 19.63 6.38 -25.29
C LYS A 227 19.69 5.08 -24.49
N LYS A 228 20.88 4.51 -24.31
CA LYS A 228 21.09 3.30 -23.50
C LYS A 228 20.84 3.56 -22.01
N GLU A 229 21.23 4.74 -21.52
CA GLU A 229 21.13 5.08 -20.10
C GLU A 229 19.71 5.51 -19.69
N THR A 230 19.05 6.33 -20.52
CA THR A 230 17.82 7.05 -20.11
C THR A 230 16.60 6.77 -20.97
N SER A 231 16.77 6.15 -22.15
CA SER A 231 15.75 6.08 -23.20
C SER A 231 15.18 7.45 -23.64
N ARG A 232 15.86 8.57 -23.32
CA ARG A 232 15.46 9.94 -23.68
C ARG A 232 16.36 10.51 -24.78
N SER A 233 15.82 11.47 -25.53
CA SER A 233 16.54 12.26 -26.51
C SER A 233 17.34 13.38 -25.85
N ARG A 234 18.37 13.88 -26.54
CA ARG A 234 19.17 15.02 -26.09
C ARG A 234 18.31 16.27 -25.86
N GLU A 235 17.34 16.51 -26.74
CA GLU A 235 16.39 17.63 -26.62
C GLU A 235 15.58 17.57 -25.32
N GLU A 236 15.10 16.39 -24.92
CA GLU A 236 14.39 16.20 -23.65
C GLU A 236 15.29 16.45 -22.43
N ILE A 237 16.57 16.05 -22.51
CA ILE A 237 17.55 16.32 -21.44
C ILE A 237 17.83 17.81 -21.32
N GLU A 238 18.04 18.52 -22.43
CA GLU A 238 18.28 19.97 -22.44
C GLU A 238 17.06 20.76 -21.95
N LYS A 239 15.85 20.34 -22.33
CA LYS A 239 14.60 20.89 -21.81
C LYS A 239 14.52 20.69 -20.28
N THR A 240 14.80 19.48 -19.81
CA THR A 240 14.82 19.17 -18.36
C THR A 240 15.83 20.03 -17.60
N LEU A 241 17.03 20.23 -18.15
CA LEU A 241 18.05 21.12 -17.56
C LEU A 241 17.58 22.57 -17.44
N THR A 242 16.84 23.05 -18.46
CA THR A 242 16.28 24.40 -18.47
C THR A 242 15.23 24.54 -17.37
N GLU A 243 14.29 23.60 -17.27
CA GLU A 243 13.24 23.58 -16.25
C GLU A 243 13.82 23.44 -14.83
N LEU A 244 14.82 22.58 -14.64
CA LEU A 244 15.54 22.43 -13.37
C LEU A 244 16.24 23.73 -12.96
N SER A 245 16.85 24.44 -13.91
CA SER A 245 17.55 25.70 -13.64
C SER A 245 16.57 26.81 -13.22
N VAL A 246 15.40 26.88 -13.85
CA VAL A 246 14.32 27.82 -13.46
C VAL A 246 13.77 27.48 -12.07
N GLY A 247 13.50 26.20 -11.78
CA GLY A 247 13.02 25.80 -10.46
C GLY A 247 14.05 26.05 -9.36
N LEU A 248 15.34 25.79 -9.61
CA LEU A 248 16.41 26.11 -8.67
C LEU A 248 16.51 27.61 -8.35
N GLN A 249 16.25 28.50 -9.32
CA GLN A 249 16.20 29.94 -9.06
C GLN A 249 15.09 30.28 -8.05
N LYS A 250 13.89 29.73 -8.24
CA LYS A 250 12.76 29.91 -7.31
C LYS A 250 13.10 29.40 -5.91
N VAL A 251 13.61 28.17 -5.79
CA VAL A 251 13.98 27.58 -4.49
C VAL A 251 15.09 28.40 -3.79
N ARG A 252 16.05 28.95 -4.55
CA ARG A 252 17.08 29.84 -3.98
C ARG A 252 16.50 31.14 -3.44
N GLU A 253 15.53 31.74 -4.13
CA GLU A 253 14.82 32.92 -3.64
C GLU A 253 14.05 32.61 -2.35
N GLN A 254 13.38 31.46 -2.28
CA GLN A 254 12.70 31.00 -1.07
C GLN A 254 13.65 30.76 0.10
N CYS A 255 14.79 30.10 -0.12
CA CYS A 255 15.82 29.90 0.91
C CYS A 255 16.40 31.23 1.43
N ARG A 256 16.61 32.23 0.54
CA ARG A 256 17.04 33.58 0.97
C ARG A 256 16.00 34.24 1.86
N ALA A 257 14.74 34.25 1.43
CA ALA A 257 13.64 34.80 2.20
C ALA A 257 13.48 34.10 3.57
N GLN A 258 13.67 32.78 3.63
CA GLN A 258 13.65 32.03 4.88
C GLN A 258 14.80 32.43 5.83
N LYS A 259 16.02 32.60 5.32
CA LYS A 259 17.17 33.05 6.13
C LYS A 259 17.02 34.48 6.63
N GLU A 260 16.43 35.37 5.84
CA GLU A 260 16.13 36.75 6.26
C GLU A 260 15.01 36.76 7.32
N TYR A 261 14.07 35.82 7.24
CA TYR A 261 12.96 35.70 8.18
C TYR A 261 13.40 35.27 9.59
N THR A 262 14.27 34.26 9.70
CA THR A 262 14.75 33.73 10.99
C THR A 262 15.58 34.72 11.81
N VAL A 263 16.10 35.78 11.17
CA VAL A 263 16.87 36.83 11.83
C VAL A 263 15.97 37.92 12.44
N THR A 264 14.70 38.03 12.04
CA THR A 264 13.93 39.28 12.21
C THR A 264 12.55 39.15 12.86
N SER A 265 12.05 37.94 13.18
CA SER A 265 10.61 37.77 13.46
C SER A 265 10.21 36.57 14.33
N ALA A 266 9.22 36.76 15.22
CA ALA A 266 8.46 35.72 15.93
C ALA A 266 7.05 35.46 15.33
N LYS A 267 6.81 35.86 14.08
CA LYS A 267 5.53 35.72 13.34
C LYS A 267 5.49 34.40 12.51
N PRO A 268 4.43 34.14 11.71
CA PRO A 268 4.41 33.10 10.67
C PRO A 268 5.28 33.44 9.44
N LEU A 269 5.86 32.41 8.80
CA LEU A 269 6.66 32.52 7.57
C LEU A 269 5.91 33.26 6.45
N PRO A 270 6.62 34.03 5.59
CA PRO A 270 5.99 34.76 4.49
C PRO A 270 5.48 33.80 3.39
N PRO A 271 4.38 34.14 2.67
CA PRO A 271 3.76 33.27 1.66
C PRO A 271 4.71 32.82 0.54
N SER A 272 5.72 33.63 0.21
CA SER A 272 6.73 33.30 -0.80
C SER A 272 7.59 32.08 -0.42
N VAL A 273 7.83 31.84 0.88
CA VAL A 273 8.57 30.67 1.40
C VAL A 273 7.69 29.42 1.41
N VAL A 274 6.38 29.60 1.56
CA VAL A 274 5.40 28.52 1.66
C VAL A 274 4.92 28.04 0.28
N GLU A 275 5.09 28.83 -0.78
CA GLU A 275 4.63 28.46 -2.12
C GLU A 275 5.27 27.15 -2.63
N PRO A 276 4.46 26.14 -3.03
CA PRO A 276 4.98 24.88 -3.53
C PRO A 276 5.69 25.06 -4.87
N VAL A 277 6.91 24.55 -4.96
CA VAL A 277 7.67 24.51 -6.22
C VAL A 277 7.41 23.17 -6.90
N LYS A 278 6.88 23.21 -8.12
CA LYS A 278 6.65 22.01 -8.93
C LYS A 278 7.97 21.24 -9.15
N PRO A 279 8.02 19.93 -8.85
CA PRO A 279 9.21 19.13 -9.10
C PRO A 279 9.45 18.95 -10.60
N VAL A 280 10.72 18.85 -10.97
CA VAL A 280 11.19 18.58 -12.33
C VAL A 280 12.06 17.33 -12.29
N ALA A 281 11.93 16.47 -13.30
CA ALA A 281 12.60 15.17 -13.31
C ALA A 281 12.33 14.37 -12.02
N VAL A 282 11.06 14.00 -11.82
CA VAL A 282 10.64 13.22 -10.65
C VAL A 282 11.30 11.84 -10.65
N GLU A 283 11.92 11.48 -9.53
CA GLU A 283 12.62 10.21 -9.35
C GLU A 283 11.87 9.27 -8.40
N SER A 284 10.83 9.76 -7.72
CA SER A 284 10.00 8.97 -6.82
C SER A 284 8.57 9.49 -6.78
N GLY A 285 7.63 8.62 -6.42
CA GLY A 285 6.27 9.04 -6.11
C GLY A 285 6.19 9.96 -4.88
N GLN A 286 7.15 9.86 -3.94
CA GLN A 286 7.20 10.72 -2.76
C GLN A 286 7.38 12.20 -3.11
N GLU A 287 8.18 12.53 -4.13
CA GLU A 287 8.30 13.91 -4.62
C GLU A 287 6.97 14.47 -5.10
N ILE A 288 6.21 13.66 -5.84
CA ILE A 288 4.90 14.03 -6.37
C ILE A 288 3.90 14.19 -5.23
N SER A 289 3.88 13.24 -4.28
CA SER A 289 3.01 13.31 -3.11
C SER A 289 3.31 14.53 -2.25
N SER A 290 4.59 14.86 -2.05
CA SER A 290 4.99 16.05 -1.26
C SER A 290 4.55 17.35 -1.95
N TYR A 291 4.71 17.44 -3.27
CA TYR A 291 4.19 18.56 -4.06
C TYR A 291 2.67 18.67 -3.96
N TYR A 292 1.97 17.54 -4.07
CA TYR A 292 0.51 17.49 -3.97
C TYR A 292 0.06 18.03 -2.60
N ARG A 293 0.67 17.57 -1.50
CA ARG A 293 0.30 18.05 -0.15
C ARG A 293 0.49 19.54 0.02
N ALA A 294 1.65 20.08 -0.35
CA ALA A 294 1.93 21.51 -0.25
C ALA A 294 1.00 22.35 -1.15
N TYR A 295 0.59 21.83 -2.31
CA TYR A 295 -0.37 22.51 -3.18
C TYR A 295 -1.80 22.45 -2.62
N LEU A 296 -2.21 21.32 -2.02
CA LEU A 296 -3.49 21.24 -1.33
C LEU A 296 -3.57 22.25 -0.18
N GLU A 297 -2.49 22.43 0.58
CA GLU A 297 -2.38 23.47 1.62
C GLU A 297 -2.60 24.88 1.09
N LYS A 298 -2.04 25.20 -0.07
CA LYS A 298 -2.29 26.48 -0.74
C LYS A 298 -3.75 26.63 -1.14
N VAL A 299 -4.36 25.58 -1.68
CA VAL A 299 -5.68 25.65 -2.35
C VAL A 299 -6.85 25.61 -1.38
N THR A 300 -6.75 24.92 -0.26
CA THR A 300 -7.80 24.92 0.77
C THR A 300 -7.96 26.27 1.46
N ASN A 301 -6.91 27.10 1.46
CA ASN A 301 -6.92 28.46 1.98
C ASN A 301 -7.60 29.48 1.04
N ILE A 302 -8.00 29.06 -0.17
CA ILE A 302 -8.74 29.91 -1.12
C ILE A 302 -10.21 30.02 -0.66
N VAL A 303 -10.69 31.26 -0.50
CA VAL A 303 -12.07 31.56 -0.04
C VAL A 303 -13.13 31.23 -1.09
N SER A 304 -12.82 31.46 -2.36
CA SER A 304 -13.73 31.23 -3.49
C SER A 304 -13.76 29.76 -3.87
N VAL A 305 -14.93 29.14 -3.79
CA VAL A 305 -15.14 27.73 -4.18
C VAL A 305 -14.82 27.54 -5.67
N GLU A 306 -15.18 28.49 -6.53
CA GLU A 306 -14.92 28.41 -7.96
C GLU A 306 -13.41 28.40 -8.27
N ASP A 307 -12.66 29.32 -7.66
CA ASP A 307 -11.21 29.39 -7.83
C ASP A 307 -10.51 28.18 -7.22
N GLN A 308 -10.99 27.70 -6.07
CA GLN A 308 -10.50 26.48 -5.45
C GLN A 308 -10.66 25.26 -6.37
N ILE A 309 -11.85 25.07 -6.95
CA ILE A 309 -12.10 23.95 -7.87
C ILE A 309 -11.23 24.08 -9.12
N LYS A 310 -11.06 25.30 -9.65
CA LYS A 310 -10.17 25.57 -10.78
C LYS A 310 -8.73 25.19 -10.46
N GLU A 311 -8.21 25.59 -9.30
CA GLU A 311 -6.85 25.25 -8.86
C GLU A 311 -6.67 23.75 -8.61
N LEU A 312 -7.65 23.07 -8.01
CA LEU A 312 -7.60 21.61 -7.83
C LEU A 312 -7.60 20.85 -9.15
N LYS A 313 -8.35 21.33 -10.16
CA LYS A 313 -8.31 20.75 -11.51
C LYS A 313 -6.96 20.97 -12.19
N THR A 314 -6.38 22.16 -12.04
CA THR A 314 -5.02 22.46 -12.51
C THR A 314 -4.03 21.50 -11.87
N LEU A 315 -4.08 21.37 -10.54
CA LEU A 315 -3.25 20.45 -9.78
C LEU A 315 -3.39 19.00 -10.27
N ARG A 316 -4.61 18.50 -10.48
CA ARG A 316 -4.80 17.13 -11.00
C ARG A 316 -4.12 16.94 -12.36
N GLY A 317 -4.26 17.92 -13.25
CA GLY A 317 -3.59 17.91 -14.56
C GLY A 317 -2.06 17.95 -14.45
N GLU A 318 -1.51 18.60 -13.43
CA GLU A 318 -0.08 18.59 -13.14
C GLU A 318 0.39 17.26 -12.57
N ILE A 319 -0.35 16.68 -11.62
CA ILE A 319 -0.05 15.34 -11.07
C ILE A 319 -0.09 14.29 -12.17
N ASP A 320 -1.07 14.34 -13.08
CA ASP A 320 -1.13 13.44 -14.25
C ASP A 320 0.15 13.54 -15.11
N LYS A 321 0.68 14.75 -15.32
CA LYS A 321 1.94 14.96 -16.05
C LYS A 321 3.13 14.41 -15.27
N LEU A 322 3.22 14.67 -13.97
CA LEU A 322 4.32 14.17 -13.14
C LEU A 322 4.31 12.64 -13.04
N VAL A 323 3.14 12.01 -12.91
CA VAL A 323 3.01 10.55 -12.93
C VAL A 323 3.44 9.99 -14.29
N ARG A 324 3.08 10.64 -15.40
CA ARG A 324 3.59 10.27 -16.73
C ARG A 324 5.10 10.35 -16.76
N ASP A 325 5.69 11.46 -16.35
CA ASP A 325 7.14 11.68 -16.37
C ASP A 325 7.88 10.65 -15.51
N LEU A 326 7.31 10.26 -14.37
CA LEU A 326 7.83 9.21 -13.49
C LEU A 326 7.81 7.85 -14.20
N ILE A 327 6.68 7.45 -14.77
CA ILE A 327 6.54 6.18 -15.49
C ILE A 327 7.47 6.17 -16.70
N GLU A 328 7.56 7.25 -17.47
CA GLU A 328 8.42 7.37 -18.64
C GLU A 328 9.91 7.41 -18.27
N GLY A 329 10.27 8.02 -17.13
CA GLY A 329 11.64 8.12 -16.63
C GLY A 329 12.21 6.84 -15.98
N LYS A 330 11.36 5.98 -15.42
CA LYS A 330 11.79 4.75 -14.75
C LYS A 330 11.60 3.49 -15.59
N ARG A 331 12.51 2.52 -15.46
CA ARG A 331 12.32 1.16 -15.98
C ARG A 331 11.44 0.31 -15.06
N GLU A 332 11.50 0.60 -13.77
CA GLU A 332 10.86 -0.16 -12.68
C GLU A 332 10.00 0.77 -11.86
N ILE A 333 8.72 0.44 -11.69
CA ILE A 333 7.80 1.23 -10.88
C ILE A 333 7.10 0.29 -9.91
N ARG A 334 7.32 0.52 -8.61
CA ARG A 334 6.58 -0.17 -7.56
C ARG A 334 5.19 0.46 -7.42
N VAL A 335 4.14 -0.35 -7.35
CA VAL A 335 2.76 0.15 -7.25
C VAL A 335 2.58 1.02 -6.00
N SER A 336 3.19 0.67 -4.87
CA SER A 336 3.11 1.47 -3.64
C SER A 336 3.75 2.86 -3.74
N GLU A 337 4.62 3.11 -4.72
CA GLU A 337 5.12 4.48 -4.99
C GLU A 337 4.05 5.37 -5.60
N ILE A 338 3.05 4.80 -6.29
CA ILE A 338 2.06 5.56 -7.08
C ILE A 338 0.62 5.33 -6.63
N SER A 339 0.35 4.37 -5.74
CA SER A 339 -1.00 4.02 -5.25
C SER A 339 -1.74 5.20 -4.60
N GLY A 340 -1.03 6.13 -3.96
CA GLY A 340 -1.60 7.37 -3.42
C GLY A 340 -1.90 8.45 -4.47
N LEU A 341 -1.35 8.32 -5.68
CA LEU A 341 -1.42 9.32 -6.76
C LEU A 341 -2.41 8.93 -7.87
N VAL A 342 -2.64 7.63 -8.03
CA VAL A 342 -3.55 7.07 -9.03
C VAL A 342 -4.49 6.07 -8.38
N THR A 343 -5.73 6.03 -8.86
CA THR A 343 -6.76 5.14 -8.30
C THR A 343 -6.59 3.68 -8.70
N GLU A 344 -5.89 3.43 -9.81
CA GLU A 344 -5.75 2.11 -10.40
C GLU A 344 -4.55 2.11 -11.35
N VAL A 345 -3.79 1.01 -11.35
CA VAL A 345 -2.76 0.72 -12.34
C VAL A 345 -3.21 -0.47 -13.17
N GLN A 346 -3.24 -0.33 -14.49
CA GLN A 346 -3.57 -1.40 -15.43
C GLN A 346 -2.37 -1.69 -16.31
N VAL A 347 -2.05 -2.96 -16.47
CA VAL A 347 -1.03 -3.44 -17.40
C VAL A 347 -1.72 -4.28 -18.46
N SER A 348 -1.65 -3.81 -19.70
CA SER A 348 -2.29 -4.47 -20.84
C SER A 348 -1.44 -4.33 -22.09
N ARG A 349 -2.02 -4.66 -23.26
CA ARG A 349 -1.29 -4.80 -24.52
C ARG A 349 -0.44 -3.57 -24.87
N GLY A 350 0.87 -3.67 -24.66
CA GLY A 350 1.88 -2.67 -25.03
C GLY A 350 1.76 -1.34 -24.28
N GLN A 351 1.11 -1.32 -23.11
CA GLN A 351 0.91 -0.09 -22.35
C GLN A 351 0.75 -0.33 -20.86
N ILE A 352 1.06 0.72 -20.10
CA ILE A 352 0.74 0.88 -18.69
C ILE A 352 -0.24 2.05 -18.60
N LYS A 353 -1.35 1.86 -17.89
CA LYS A 353 -2.30 2.91 -17.58
C LYS A 353 -2.37 3.11 -16.07
N ALA A 354 -2.17 4.34 -15.60
CA ALA A 354 -2.18 4.71 -14.19
C ALA A 354 -3.20 5.84 -14.01
N GLY A 355 -4.41 5.51 -13.55
CA GLY A 355 -5.56 6.41 -13.61
C GLY A 355 -5.87 6.81 -15.07
N ASP A 356 -5.82 8.11 -15.36
CA ASP A 356 -6.02 8.65 -16.72
C ASP A 356 -4.71 8.71 -17.55
N VAL A 357 -3.57 8.41 -16.94
CA VAL A 357 -2.27 8.46 -17.59
C VAL A 357 -2.02 7.16 -18.35
N VAL A 358 -1.80 7.25 -19.66
CA VAL A 358 -1.45 6.09 -20.50
C VAL A 358 -0.05 6.26 -21.06
N VAL A 359 0.82 5.28 -20.83
CA VAL A 359 2.19 5.21 -21.36
C VAL A 359 2.34 3.96 -22.20
N LYS A 360 2.62 4.12 -23.50
CA LYS A 360 2.88 3.00 -24.41
C LYS A 360 4.32 2.52 -24.21
N THR A 361 4.48 1.25 -23.84
CA THR A 361 5.79 0.69 -23.50
C THR A 361 5.73 -0.84 -23.51
N MET A 362 6.88 -1.47 -23.77
CA MET A 362 7.11 -2.91 -23.56
C MET A 362 8.42 -3.16 -22.79
N GLU A 363 9.07 -2.09 -22.33
CA GLU A 363 10.41 -2.14 -21.71
C GLU A 363 10.36 -1.87 -20.20
N LYS A 364 9.17 -1.51 -19.69
CA LYS A 364 8.95 -1.13 -18.30
C LYS A 364 8.28 -2.27 -17.55
N LYS A 365 8.63 -2.39 -16.27
CA LYS A 365 8.05 -3.36 -15.34
C LYS A 365 7.37 -2.65 -14.17
N ILE A 366 6.19 -3.15 -13.84
CA ILE A 366 5.45 -2.81 -12.62
C ILE A 366 5.75 -3.86 -11.56
N ILE A 367 6.14 -3.42 -10.36
CA ILE A 367 6.41 -4.28 -9.22
C ILE A 367 5.22 -4.22 -8.27
N VAL A 368 4.65 -5.37 -7.92
CA VAL A 368 3.51 -5.47 -7.01
C VAL A 368 3.74 -6.61 -6.02
N ASP A 369 3.30 -6.39 -4.78
CA ASP A 369 3.34 -7.39 -3.73
C ASP A 369 2.05 -8.23 -3.76
N VAL A 370 2.19 -9.55 -3.80
CA VAL A 370 1.08 -10.50 -3.75
C VAL A 370 1.33 -11.46 -2.59
N GLY A 371 0.63 -11.24 -1.48
CA GLY A 371 0.91 -11.96 -0.25
C GLY A 371 2.23 -11.48 0.37
N GLU A 372 3.20 -12.38 0.53
CA GLU A 372 4.55 -12.08 1.04
C GLU A 372 5.58 -11.97 -0.09
N GLU A 373 5.15 -12.16 -1.33
CA GLU A 373 6.02 -12.31 -2.49
C GLU A 373 5.91 -11.10 -3.41
N GLU A 374 7.05 -10.68 -3.95
CA GLU A 374 7.13 -9.61 -4.93
C GLU A 374 7.14 -10.21 -6.34
N ILE A 375 6.25 -9.71 -7.20
CA ILE A 375 6.20 -10.10 -8.60
C ILE A 375 6.37 -8.89 -9.52
N SER A 376 6.85 -9.14 -10.74
CA SER A 376 6.97 -8.10 -11.77
C SER A 376 6.00 -8.35 -12.91
N ILE A 377 5.45 -7.27 -13.48
CA ILE A 377 4.48 -7.31 -14.57
C ILE A 377 4.98 -6.42 -15.71
N GLU A 378 5.16 -7.02 -16.89
CA GLU A 378 5.65 -6.35 -18.09
C GLU A 378 4.57 -6.30 -19.17
N PRO A 379 4.31 -5.16 -19.82
CA PRO A 379 3.44 -5.11 -20.99
C PRO A 379 4.09 -5.81 -22.18
N THR A 380 3.28 -6.55 -22.94
CA THR A 380 3.71 -7.26 -24.15
C THR A 380 2.80 -6.95 -25.33
N LYS A 381 3.16 -7.43 -26.53
CA LYS A 381 2.33 -7.31 -27.72
C LYS A 381 0.98 -8.02 -27.63
N LYS A 382 0.78 -8.93 -26.68
CA LYS A 382 -0.43 -9.76 -26.53
C LYS A 382 -1.22 -9.53 -25.23
N GLY A 383 -0.68 -8.73 -24.32
CA GLY A 383 -1.27 -8.51 -22.98
C GLY A 383 -0.17 -8.17 -21.98
N GLY A 384 -0.27 -8.67 -20.76
CA GLY A 384 0.79 -8.64 -19.74
C GLY A 384 1.58 -9.95 -19.63
N LEU A 385 2.77 -9.87 -19.05
CA LEU A 385 3.60 -11.00 -18.64
C LEU A 385 3.99 -10.79 -17.19
N ILE A 386 3.49 -11.64 -16.30
CA ILE A 386 3.92 -11.66 -14.90
C ILE A 386 5.13 -12.57 -14.79
N LYS A 387 6.18 -12.10 -14.13
CA LYS A 387 7.36 -12.90 -13.78
C LYS A 387 7.43 -13.09 -12.27
N ASP A 388 7.56 -14.35 -11.87
CA ASP A 388 7.55 -14.81 -10.48
C ASP A 388 8.58 -15.93 -10.32
N LYS A 389 9.70 -15.66 -9.63
CA LYS A 389 10.81 -16.61 -9.40
C LYS A 389 11.26 -17.39 -10.66
N GLY A 390 11.30 -16.71 -11.80
CA GLY A 390 11.69 -17.28 -13.10
C GLY A 390 10.56 -17.96 -13.89
N LEU A 391 9.36 -18.06 -13.32
CA LEU A 391 8.15 -18.48 -14.03
C LEU A 391 7.56 -17.31 -14.80
N GLU A 392 7.09 -17.58 -16.02
CA GLU A 392 6.44 -16.61 -16.89
C GLU A 392 4.94 -16.93 -17.02
N VAL A 393 4.09 -16.01 -16.56
CA VAL A 393 2.64 -16.13 -16.60
C VAL A 393 2.05 -15.13 -17.58
N LYS A 394 1.40 -15.65 -18.62
CA LYS A 394 0.72 -14.84 -19.62
C LYS A 394 -0.63 -14.38 -19.08
N VAL A 395 -0.98 -13.13 -19.32
CA VAL A 395 -2.27 -12.56 -18.94
C VAL A 395 -2.70 -11.55 -20.01
N GLU A 396 -3.99 -11.42 -20.30
CA GLU A 396 -4.46 -10.43 -21.29
C GLU A 396 -4.35 -9.01 -20.72
N GLU A 397 -4.85 -8.83 -19.50
CA GLU A 397 -4.84 -7.58 -18.77
C GLU A 397 -4.90 -7.87 -17.26
N VAL A 398 -4.21 -7.05 -16.48
CA VAL A 398 -4.35 -7.01 -15.02
C VAL A 398 -4.61 -5.59 -14.55
N SER A 399 -5.36 -5.48 -13.47
CA SER A 399 -5.54 -4.24 -12.73
C SER A 399 -4.97 -4.38 -11.33
N ILE A 400 -4.42 -3.30 -10.80
CA ILE A 400 -3.97 -3.19 -9.42
C ILE A 400 -4.70 -2.01 -8.83
N LYS A 401 -5.58 -2.30 -7.87
CA LYS A 401 -6.40 -1.32 -7.17
C LYS A 401 -6.27 -1.58 -5.67
N ASP A 402 -6.03 -0.53 -4.91
CA ASP A 402 -5.76 -0.64 -3.46
C ASP A 402 -4.62 -1.63 -3.18
N GLU A 403 -3.60 -1.62 -4.04
CA GLU A 403 -2.45 -2.54 -4.04
C GLU A 403 -2.78 -4.02 -4.23
N ILE A 404 -4.04 -4.34 -4.50
CA ILE A 404 -4.51 -5.71 -4.77
C ILE A 404 -4.47 -5.98 -6.27
N LEU A 405 -3.71 -6.99 -6.67
CA LEU A 405 -3.69 -7.50 -8.03
C LEU A 405 -5.02 -8.20 -8.38
N ARG A 406 -5.55 -7.89 -9.55
CA ARG A 406 -6.80 -8.41 -10.08
C ARG A 406 -6.66 -8.81 -11.54
N VAL A 407 -7.43 -9.83 -11.92
CA VAL A 407 -7.69 -10.19 -13.31
C VAL A 407 -9.20 -10.15 -13.53
N GLY A 408 -9.64 -9.27 -14.42
CA GLY A 408 -11.05 -8.87 -14.49
C GLY A 408 -11.53 -8.31 -13.14
N ASN A 409 -12.55 -8.92 -12.55
CA ASN A 409 -13.04 -8.51 -11.22
C ASN A 409 -12.44 -9.30 -10.06
N SER A 410 -11.74 -10.39 -10.36
CA SER A 410 -11.28 -11.37 -9.38
C SER A 410 -9.90 -11.04 -8.82
N GLU A 411 -9.73 -11.21 -7.50
CA GLU A 411 -8.48 -10.96 -6.79
C GLU A 411 -7.48 -12.12 -6.94
N VAL A 412 -6.21 -11.75 -7.09
CA VAL A 412 -5.07 -12.67 -7.07
C VAL A 412 -4.36 -12.49 -5.73
N LYS A 413 -4.28 -13.57 -4.94
CA LYS A 413 -3.70 -13.55 -3.59
C LYS A 413 -2.59 -14.56 -3.38
N VAL A 414 -2.46 -15.53 -4.29
CA VAL A 414 -1.46 -16.58 -4.24
C VAL A 414 -0.61 -16.47 -5.50
N VAL A 415 0.70 -16.38 -5.33
CA VAL A 415 1.64 -16.36 -6.45
C VAL A 415 1.79 -17.75 -7.08
N VAL A 416 2.21 -17.81 -8.33
CA VAL A 416 2.25 -19.10 -9.04
C VAL A 416 3.43 -19.96 -8.62
N SER A 417 4.52 -19.36 -8.15
CA SER A 417 5.70 -20.08 -7.68
C SER A 417 5.38 -20.95 -6.47
N ASP A 418 4.55 -20.48 -5.55
CA ASP A 418 4.05 -21.26 -4.42
C ASP A 418 3.19 -22.44 -4.90
N ILE A 419 2.31 -22.21 -5.88
CA ILE A 419 1.46 -23.26 -6.45
C ILE A 419 2.32 -24.34 -7.12
N VAL A 420 3.31 -23.94 -7.91
CA VAL A 420 4.20 -24.84 -8.64
C VAL A 420 5.07 -25.65 -7.68
N ALA A 421 5.60 -25.02 -6.64
CA ALA A 421 6.38 -25.69 -5.60
C ALA A 421 5.52 -26.70 -4.82
N ASN A 422 4.31 -26.32 -4.42
CA ASN A 422 3.40 -27.18 -3.66
C ASN A 422 2.90 -28.38 -4.46
N LEU A 423 2.73 -28.22 -5.78
CA LEU A 423 2.31 -29.31 -6.67
C LEU A 423 3.48 -30.16 -7.18
N GLU A 424 4.73 -29.76 -6.91
CA GLU A 424 5.95 -30.41 -7.41
C GLU A 424 5.97 -30.62 -8.94
N ILE A 425 5.46 -29.63 -9.69
CA ILE A 425 5.35 -29.71 -11.15
C ILE A 425 6.41 -28.89 -11.87
N SER A 426 6.67 -29.23 -13.14
CA SER A 426 7.49 -28.44 -14.06
C SER A 426 6.63 -27.88 -15.20
N PRO A 427 6.14 -26.63 -15.09
CA PRO A 427 5.25 -26.04 -16.09
C PRO A 427 5.94 -25.86 -17.45
N THR A 428 5.18 -26.07 -18.51
CA THR A 428 5.53 -25.71 -19.88
C THR A 428 4.88 -24.42 -20.35
N SER A 429 3.77 -24.03 -19.73
CA SER A 429 3.08 -22.77 -19.97
C SER A 429 2.22 -22.40 -18.77
N ILE A 430 2.10 -21.12 -18.46
CA ILE A 430 1.19 -20.64 -17.42
C ILE A 430 0.39 -19.46 -17.99
N GLU A 431 -0.92 -19.50 -17.78
CA GLU A 431 -1.84 -18.42 -18.12
C GLU A 431 -2.64 -18.04 -16.88
N LEU A 432 -2.79 -16.74 -16.61
CA LEU A 432 -3.70 -16.20 -15.60
C LEU A 432 -4.89 -15.56 -16.32
N LYS A 433 -6.10 -15.93 -15.92
CA LYS A 433 -7.34 -15.37 -16.48
C LYS A 433 -8.49 -15.44 -15.46
N GLU A 434 -9.55 -14.70 -15.73
CA GLU A 434 -10.82 -14.86 -15.03
C GLU A 434 -11.66 -15.94 -15.72
N GLU A 435 -12.16 -16.91 -14.96
CA GLU A 435 -13.09 -17.93 -15.45
C GLU A 435 -14.14 -18.22 -14.37
N ASN A 436 -15.42 -18.06 -14.70
CA ASN A 436 -16.56 -18.21 -13.76
C ASN A 436 -16.40 -17.33 -12.49
N GLU A 437 -16.10 -16.04 -12.69
CA GLU A 437 -15.93 -15.06 -11.59
C GLU A 437 -14.82 -15.44 -10.60
N LYS A 438 -13.81 -16.18 -11.07
CA LYS A 438 -12.64 -16.58 -10.30
C LYS A 438 -11.37 -16.29 -11.08
N ALA A 439 -10.38 -15.75 -10.40
CA ALA A 439 -9.02 -15.69 -10.92
C ALA A 439 -8.45 -17.11 -10.89
N ILE A 440 -7.97 -17.61 -12.02
CA ILE A 440 -7.40 -18.95 -12.14
C ILE A 440 -6.05 -18.94 -12.85
N TYR A 441 -5.15 -19.81 -12.39
CA TYR A 441 -3.98 -20.22 -13.13
C TYR A 441 -4.31 -21.47 -13.97
N SER A 442 -4.02 -21.40 -15.26
CA SER A 442 -4.02 -22.54 -16.17
C SER A 442 -2.58 -22.97 -16.45
N ILE A 443 -2.16 -24.05 -15.82
CA ILE A 443 -0.77 -24.53 -15.82
C ILE A 443 -0.66 -25.74 -16.76
N GLY A 444 0.05 -25.58 -17.86
CA GLY A 444 0.32 -26.65 -18.83
C GLY A 444 1.49 -27.51 -18.39
N VAL A 445 1.29 -28.82 -18.23
CA VAL A 445 2.34 -29.78 -17.84
C VAL A 445 2.44 -30.89 -18.88
N ARG A 446 3.66 -31.33 -19.19
CA ARG A 446 3.88 -32.48 -20.08
C ARG A 446 3.67 -33.78 -19.32
N GLU A 447 2.85 -34.66 -19.88
CA GLU A 447 2.63 -36.00 -19.37
C GLU A 447 2.94 -37.03 -20.45
N ALA A 448 3.76 -38.03 -20.11
CA ALA A 448 4.04 -39.15 -20.97
C ALA A 448 2.87 -40.14 -20.93
N ARG A 449 2.42 -40.59 -22.10
CA ARG A 449 1.33 -41.55 -22.28
C ARG A 449 1.61 -42.49 -23.45
N LYS A 450 0.76 -43.50 -23.63
CA LYS A 450 0.76 -44.40 -24.79
C LYS A 450 -0.52 -44.21 -25.62
N LEU A 451 -0.37 -43.75 -26.85
CA LEU A 451 -1.42 -43.74 -27.86
C LEU A 451 -1.75 -45.17 -28.28
N LEU A 452 -3.03 -45.53 -28.26
CA LEU A 452 -3.55 -46.89 -28.50
C LEU A 452 -2.91 -47.97 -27.60
N GLY A 453 -2.27 -47.60 -26.49
CA GLY A 453 -1.66 -48.52 -25.53
C GLY A 453 -0.21 -48.94 -25.83
N PHE A 454 0.37 -48.53 -26.97
CA PHE A 454 1.74 -48.96 -27.33
C PHE A 454 2.61 -47.88 -27.97
N ILE A 455 2.05 -46.80 -28.55
CA ILE A 455 2.86 -45.74 -29.18
C ILE A 455 3.17 -44.67 -28.15
N PRO A 456 4.43 -44.44 -27.76
CA PRO A 456 4.77 -43.39 -26.79
C PRO A 456 4.44 -42.01 -27.36
N VAL A 457 3.69 -41.22 -26.60
CA VAL A 457 3.32 -39.85 -26.92
C VAL A 457 3.46 -38.97 -25.69
N THR A 458 3.77 -37.69 -25.89
CA THR A 458 3.72 -36.69 -24.82
C THR A 458 2.54 -35.77 -25.08
N ILE A 459 1.65 -35.66 -24.10
CA ILE A 459 0.53 -34.73 -24.16
C ILE A 459 0.76 -33.58 -23.19
N THR A 460 0.11 -32.44 -23.44
CA THR A 460 0.07 -31.34 -22.47
C THR A 460 -1.29 -31.35 -21.76
N ILE A 461 -1.28 -31.61 -20.46
CA ILE A 461 -2.46 -31.47 -19.60
C ILE A 461 -2.49 -30.07 -19.01
N ARG A 462 -3.67 -29.55 -18.70
CA ARG A 462 -3.82 -28.23 -18.03
C ARG A 462 -4.35 -28.43 -16.62
N ILE A 463 -3.55 -28.11 -15.63
CA ILE A 463 -3.93 -28.05 -14.21
C ILE A 463 -4.53 -26.67 -13.95
N ILE A 464 -5.75 -26.64 -13.43
CA ILE A 464 -6.47 -25.40 -13.14
C ILE A 464 -6.46 -25.16 -11.63
N VAL A 465 -5.93 -24.02 -11.20
CA VAL A 465 -5.77 -23.65 -9.79
C VAL A 465 -6.40 -22.30 -9.54
N ASN A 466 -7.10 -22.12 -8.42
CA ASN A 466 -7.65 -20.85 -8.01
C ASN A 466 -6.55 -19.90 -7.50
N ALA A 467 -6.42 -18.72 -8.09
CA ALA A 467 -5.37 -17.76 -7.77
C ALA A 467 -5.64 -16.93 -6.49
N THR A 468 -6.82 -17.06 -5.90
CA THR A 468 -7.20 -16.38 -4.64
C THR A 468 -6.86 -17.23 -3.41
N ASN A 469 -6.82 -18.56 -3.53
CA ASN A 469 -6.58 -19.45 -2.39
C ASN A 469 -5.62 -20.62 -2.67
N GLY A 470 -5.14 -20.78 -3.91
CA GLY A 470 -4.22 -21.85 -4.28
C GLY A 470 -4.87 -23.23 -4.45
N ASN A 471 -6.20 -23.34 -4.34
CA ASN A 471 -6.87 -24.64 -4.41
C ASN A 471 -6.89 -25.19 -5.84
N PHE A 472 -6.52 -26.45 -5.99
CA PHE A 472 -6.77 -27.21 -7.22
C PHE A 472 -8.27 -27.24 -7.51
N LEU A 473 -8.64 -26.90 -8.75
CA LEU A 473 -10.01 -26.94 -9.20
C LEU A 473 -10.27 -28.18 -10.05
N GLU A 474 -9.46 -28.36 -11.10
CA GLU A 474 -9.63 -29.49 -12.02
C GLU A 474 -8.39 -29.70 -12.91
N GLU A 475 -8.34 -30.87 -13.53
CA GLU A 475 -7.38 -31.22 -14.58
C GLU A 475 -8.11 -31.32 -15.91
N ARG A 476 -7.64 -30.57 -16.91
CA ARG A 476 -8.19 -30.59 -18.28
C ARG A 476 -7.24 -31.34 -19.20
N LEU A 477 -7.74 -32.43 -19.76
CA LEU A 477 -7.03 -33.19 -20.79
C LEU A 477 -7.31 -32.63 -22.19
N PRO A 478 -6.38 -32.80 -23.15
CA PRO A 478 -6.67 -32.55 -24.55
C PRO A 478 -7.85 -33.41 -25.04
N TRP A 479 -8.61 -32.90 -26.02
CA TRP A 479 -9.79 -33.60 -26.54
C TRP A 479 -9.49 -35.01 -27.09
N TYR A 480 -8.27 -35.27 -27.57
CA TYR A 480 -7.83 -36.56 -28.10
C TYR A 480 -7.29 -37.51 -27.02
N SER A 481 -7.31 -37.10 -25.74
CA SER A 481 -6.74 -37.89 -24.63
C SER A 481 -7.42 -39.24 -24.43
N PHE A 482 -8.67 -39.42 -24.86
CA PHE A 482 -9.36 -40.71 -24.83
C PHE A 482 -8.67 -41.80 -25.66
N LEU A 483 -7.82 -41.42 -26.63
CA LEU A 483 -7.00 -42.34 -27.43
C LEU A 483 -5.71 -42.77 -26.72
N THR A 484 -5.42 -42.19 -25.55
CA THR A 484 -4.17 -42.37 -24.81
C THR A 484 -4.41 -43.03 -23.46
N ARG A 485 -3.45 -43.82 -22.99
CA ARG A 485 -3.42 -44.37 -21.62
C ARG A 485 -2.13 -43.95 -20.94
N LYS A 486 -2.18 -43.73 -19.62
CA LYS A 486 -0.97 -43.49 -18.83
C LYS A 486 -0.02 -44.68 -18.92
#